data_AF-A0A9D8MVI8-F1
#
_entry.id   AF-A0A9D8MVI8-F1
#
_cell.length_a   1.000
_cell.length_b   1.000
_cell.length_c   1.000
_cell.angle_alpha   90.00
_cell.angle_beta   90.00
_cell.angle_gamma   90.00
#
_symmetry.space_group_name_H-M   'P 1'
#
loop_
_entity.id
_entity.type
_entity.pdbx_description
1 polymer ?
#
loop_
_entity_poly.entity_id
_entity_poly.type
_entity_poly.pdbx_seq_one_letter_code
_entity_poly.pdbx_strand_id
1 'polypeptide(L)'
;MRKKLFLILFIAQLSIVNCQLSILYAQDNGLNNLREYFEQYTNPNFPNLKTITVEDIQTDAEAKRTTIVLSDNFIAQPVTPLIVGDLYKEVKRLLPMPFNTYTISIVSAGNPIEQLIPTSMLDKADTSRVYKRELFKGNPWVTPMSQPYTIKKGLQGRHLSVCHSHGKYFNFDKKEWIWQRPRLFCTTEDMFTQTFVVPYIIPMLQNAGAVVFSPRERDWQKQEVIIDNDFIWDGSRYEERVSKYHWQYGGIGFGHNQEGYENGENPFRRGTFQITEATKDRRTTSDVVWIPEIPVDDDYAVYVSYQTLPNSIPDATYTVRHGGIDTEFRVNQQMGGGTWVYLGTFHFTKGKDDDNYIKLTNLSNYKGVVTADAVRLGGGMSNIVRGDSTMDIPIGSDLPRCLEAARYSAQWYGMPESAYSPRGNDDGRDDVNARPFAVNYVARGSNYLKDSEGSEIPPVLDGEAVRGLGVPIELYMAVHSDAGWRADNTIVGSLGIYTTGFYEGRTATGLSRLVSRDLCDLVMTQINNDLMREIGFWNRRDLYDRNYGESRDPQVPAILLEMLSHQNWA
;
A
#
# COMPACT_ATOMS: atom_id res chain seq x y z
N MET A 1 -58.09 49.90 40.80
CA MET A 1 -57.74 48.66 40.06
C MET A 1 -56.57 48.82 39.08
N ARG A 2 -56.55 49.84 38.20
CA ARG A 2 -55.50 49.99 37.16
C ARG A 2 -54.04 50.05 37.64
N LYS A 3 -53.73 50.70 38.77
CA LYS A 3 -52.35 50.77 39.31
C LYS A 3 -51.80 49.42 39.82
N LYS A 4 -52.65 48.53 40.35
CA LYS A 4 -52.23 47.19 40.79
C LYS A 4 -51.94 46.25 39.61
N LEU A 5 -52.69 46.37 38.52
CA LEU A 5 -52.50 45.56 37.32
C LEU A 5 -51.18 45.89 36.61
N PHE A 6 -50.81 47.17 36.55
CA PHE A 6 -49.55 47.63 35.95
C PHE A 6 -48.33 47.14 36.72
N LEU A 7 -48.40 47.15 38.05
CA LEU A 7 -47.33 46.63 38.92
C LEU A 7 -47.13 45.12 38.75
N ILE A 8 -48.21 44.35 38.62
CA ILE A 8 -48.16 42.90 38.39
C ILE A 8 -47.56 42.59 37.01
N LEU A 9 -47.97 43.32 35.96
CA LEU A 9 -47.41 43.17 34.60
C LEU A 9 -45.92 43.54 34.55
N PHE A 10 -45.51 44.58 35.28
CA PHE A 10 -44.11 45.00 35.36
C PHE A 10 -43.24 43.99 36.13
N ILE A 11 -43.74 43.45 37.25
CA ILE A 11 -43.06 42.38 38.00
C ILE A 11 -42.99 41.09 37.15
N ALA A 12 -44.05 40.75 36.41
CA ALA A 12 -44.04 39.62 35.49
C ALA A 12 -43.01 39.81 34.36
N GLN A 13 -42.92 41.00 33.75
CA GLN A 13 -41.88 41.30 32.75
C GLN A 13 -40.47 41.25 33.34
N LEU A 14 -40.23 41.81 34.53
CA LEU A 14 -38.92 41.71 35.20
C LEU A 14 -38.57 40.26 35.54
N SER A 15 -39.55 39.45 35.94
CA SER A 15 -39.36 38.04 36.26
C SER A 15 -39.04 37.23 35.00
N ILE A 16 -39.68 37.54 33.86
CA ILE A 16 -39.38 36.93 32.56
C ILE A 16 -37.97 37.31 32.09
N VAL A 17 -37.58 38.58 32.19
CA VAL A 17 -36.25 39.06 31.80
C VAL A 17 -35.16 38.46 32.70
N ASN A 18 -35.36 38.41 34.02
CA ASN A 18 -34.42 37.77 34.95
C ASN A 18 -34.34 36.25 34.72
N CYS A 19 -35.45 35.59 34.40
CA CYS A 19 -35.45 34.17 34.04
C CYS A 19 -34.68 33.95 32.74
N GLN A 20 -34.88 34.78 31.71
CA GLN A 20 -34.13 34.73 30.46
C GLN A 20 -32.63 34.98 30.65
N LEU A 21 -32.23 35.97 31.47
CA LEU A 21 -30.81 36.18 31.81
C LEU A 21 -30.24 34.98 32.57
N SER A 22 -30.97 34.42 33.53
CA SER A 22 -30.53 33.25 34.31
C SER A 22 -30.34 32.02 33.41
N ILE A 23 -31.19 31.85 32.41
CA ILE A 23 -31.09 30.78 31.41
C ILE A 23 -29.86 31.02 30.52
N LEU A 24 -29.62 32.26 30.05
CA LEU A 24 -28.42 32.60 29.26
C LEU A 24 -27.13 32.36 30.06
N TYR A 25 -27.08 32.79 31.33
CA TYR A 25 -25.92 32.59 32.21
C TYR A 25 -25.70 31.10 32.55
N ALA A 26 -26.77 30.33 32.76
CA ALA A 26 -26.67 28.89 32.97
C ALA A 26 -26.27 28.13 31.68
N GLN A 27 -26.66 28.65 30.50
CA GLN A 27 -26.19 28.16 29.22
C GLN A 27 -24.70 28.41 29.03
N ASP A 28 -24.22 29.64 29.22
CA ASP A 28 -22.79 29.97 29.11
C ASP A 28 -21.93 29.14 30.08
N ASN A 29 -22.35 29.01 31.34
CA ASN A 29 -21.61 28.19 32.31
C ASN A 29 -21.62 26.70 31.96
N GLY A 30 -22.73 26.13 31.49
CA GLY A 30 -22.79 24.73 31.08
C GLY A 30 -21.95 24.45 29.83
N LEU A 31 -21.88 25.39 28.89
CA LEU A 31 -21.04 25.31 27.71
C LEU A 31 -19.54 25.46 28.06
N ASN A 32 -19.21 26.30 29.05
CA ASN A 32 -17.85 26.44 29.59
C ASN A 32 -17.40 25.15 30.32
N ASN A 33 -18.26 24.54 31.14
CA ASN A 33 -17.95 23.26 31.78
C ASN A 33 -17.61 22.15 30.76
N LEU A 34 -18.28 22.16 29.61
CA LEU A 34 -18.00 21.21 28.54
C LEU A 34 -16.62 21.45 27.91
N ARG A 35 -16.26 22.72 27.68
CA ARG A 35 -14.94 23.11 27.18
C ARG A 35 -13.84 22.68 28.16
N GLU A 36 -14.01 22.99 29.44
CA GLU A 36 -13.08 22.58 30.51
C GLU A 36 -12.93 21.05 30.61
N TYR A 37 -14.04 20.31 30.48
CA TYR A 37 -13.99 18.85 30.48
C TYR A 37 -13.10 18.29 29.37
N PHE A 38 -13.25 18.76 28.13
CA PHE A 38 -12.43 18.27 27.01
C PHE A 38 -10.98 18.75 27.10
N GLU A 39 -10.72 19.95 27.62
CA GLU A 39 -9.37 20.45 27.86
C GLU A 39 -8.62 19.60 28.91
N GLN A 40 -9.35 19.00 29.86
CA GLN A 40 -8.83 18.11 30.89
C GLN A 40 -8.99 16.62 30.56
N TYR A 41 -9.58 16.28 29.41
CA TYR A 41 -9.78 14.90 29.00
C TYR A 41 -8.42 14.22 28.84
N THR A 42 -8.29 13.04 29.43
CA THR A 42 -7.11 12.19 29.29
C THR A 42 -7.54 10.76 28.98
N ASN A 43 -6.70 10.04 28.26
CA ASN A 43 -6.87 8.62 28.04
C ASN A 43 -5.68 7.89 28.68
N PRO A 44 -5.88 7.17 29.80
CA PRO A 44 -4.79 6.46 30.48
C PRO A 44 -4.07 5.44 29.59
N ASN A 45 -4.77 4.86 28.60
CA ASN A 45 -4.21 3.92 27.63
C ASN A 45 -3.50 4.62 26.45
N PHE A 46 -3.55 5.95 26.40
CA PHE A 46 -2.89 6.78 25.39
C PHE A 46 -2.37 8.08 26.05
N PRO A 47 -1.31 7.99 26.88
CA PRO A 47 -0.91 9.08 27.78
C PRO A 47 -0.36 10.32 27.06
N ASN A 48 0.09 10.18 25.81
CA ASN A 48 0.64 11.27 25.00
C ASN A 48 -0.45 12.01 24.18
N LEU A 49 -1.73 11.85 24.54
CA LEU A 49 -2.83 12.53 23.88
C LEU A 49 -2.69 14.05 24.01
N LYS A 50 -2.72 14.75 22.87
CA LYS A 50 -2.76 16.20 22.86
C LYS A 50 -4.12 16.69 23.37
N THR A 51 -4.11 17.87 24.00
CA THR A 51 -5.33 18.52 24.52
C THR A 51 -6.43 18.55 23.47
N ILE A 52 -7.62 18.11 23.88
CA ILE A 52 -8.81 18.14 23.04
C ILE A 52 -9.55 19.43 23.35
N THR A 53 -9.97 20.13 22.30
CA THR A 53 -10.71 21.38 22.44
C THR A 53 -12.06 21.23 21.79
N VAL A 54 -13.08 21.88 22.36
CA VAL A 54 -14.37 22.03 21.67
C VAL A 54 -14.24 23.20 20.71
N GLU A 55 -14.24 22.92 19.42
CA GLU A 55 -14.12 23.95 18.38
C GLU A 55 -15.46 24.67 18.18
N ASP A 56 -16.57 23.93 18.21
CA ASP A 56 -17.90 24.49 17.99
C ASP A 56 -18.99 23.71 18.75
N ILE A 57 -20.08 24.39 19.07
CA ILE A 57 -21.29 23.79 19.66
C ILE A 57 -22.50 24.36 18.93
N GLN A 58 -23.17 23.52 18.16
CA GLN A 58 -24.33 23.89 17.36
C GLN A 58 -25.58 23.31 17.99
N THR A 59 -26.54 24.16 18.33
CA THR A 59 -27.83 23.72 18.90
C THR A 59 -28.97 24.05 17.95
N ASP A 60 -29.77 23.05 17.60
CA ASP A 60 -31.02 23.19 16.88
C ASP A 60 -32.17 22.88 17.85
N ALA A 61 -32.85 23.93 18.28
CA ALA A 61 -33.96 23.82 19.23
C ALA A 61 -35.23 23.22 18.60
N GLU A 62 -35.42 23.37 17.29
CA GLU A 62 -36.58 22.83 16.58
C GLU A 62 -36.42 21.33 16.36
N ALA A 63 -35.25 20.91 15.86
CA ALA A 63 -34.92 19.49 15.68
C ALA A 63 -34.55 18.78 17.00
N LYS A 64 -34.44 19.51 18.11
CA LYS A 64 -33.95 19.03 19.41
C LYS A 64 -32.62 18.28 19.28
N ARG A 65 -31.64 18.94 18.67
CA ARG A 65 -30.30 18.39 18.39
C ARG A 65 -29.21 19.32 18.90
N THR A 66 -28.16 18.74 19.47
CA THR A 66 -26.92 19.45 19.83
C THR A 66 -25.74 18.73 19.21
N THR A 67 -24.97 19.42 18.37
CA THR A 67 -23.73 18.93 17.78
C THR A 67 -22.55 19.59 18.47
N ILE A 68 -21.60 18.80 18.94
CA ILE A 68 -20.36 19.26 19.57
C ILE A 68 -19.21 18.86 18.65
N VAL A 69 -18.45 19.84 18.17
CA VAL A 69 -17.31 19.63 17.28
C VAL A 69 -16.04 19.70 18.12
N LEU A 70 -15.29 18.61 18.13
CA LEU A 70 -14.00 18.48 18.82
C LEU A 70 -12.87 18.65 17.83
N SER A 71 -11.74 19.18 18.31
CA SER A 71 -10.52 19.22 17.52
C SER A 71 -10.05 17.84 17.11
N ASP A 72 -9.33 17.79 15.99
CA ASP A 72 -8.77 16.55 15.42
C ASP A 72 -7.79 15.84 16.36
N ASN A 73 -7.35 16.48 17.44
CA ASN A 73 -6.56 15.82 18.47
C ASN A 73 -7.31 14.61 19.08
N PHE A 74 -8.66 14.61 19.08
CA PHE A 74 -9.44 13.46 19.54
C PHE A 74 -9.16 12.21 18.71
N ILE A 75 -9.00 12.32 17.38
CA ILE A 75 -8.85 11.17 16.49
C ILE A 75 -7.46 10.53 16.52
N ALA A 76 -6.49 11.18 17.18
CA ALA A 76 -5.13 10.67 17.34
C ALA A 76 -5.08 9.37 18.19
N GLN A 77 -6.05 9.16 19.08
CA GLN A 77 -6.12 7.98 19.94
C GLN A 77 -6.96 6.84 19.31
N PRO A 78 -6.79 5.59 19.77
CA PRO A 78 -7.76 4.51 19.50
C PRO A 78 -9.15 4.87 20.04
N VAL A 79 -10.19 4.72 19.23
CA VAL A 79 -11.57 5.02 19.62
C VAL A 79 -12.32 3.71 19.81
N THR A 80 -12.88 3.51 21.01
CA THR A 80 -13.55 2.27 21.40
C THR A 80 -15.01 2.51 21.78
N PRO A 81 -15.89 1.48 21.79
CA PRO A 81 -17.26 1.62 22.26
C PRO A 81 -17.36 2.18 23.68
N LEU A 82 -16.42 1.83 24.56
CA LEU A 82 -16.37 2.32 25.94
C LEU A 82 -16.12 3.84 25.99
N ILE A 83 -15.07 4.30 25.30
CA ILE A 83 -14.73 5.74 25.23
C ILE A 83 -15.91 6.53 24.71
N VAL A 84 -16.51 6.09 23.59
CA VAL A 84 -17.65 6.77 22.99
C VAL A 84 -18.85 6.79 23.93
N GLY A 85 -19.18 5.64 24.53
CA GLY A 85 -20.30 5.53 25.46
C GLY A 85 -20.15 6.43 26.69
N ASP A 86 -18.96 6.52 27.26
CA ASP A 86 -18.70 7.35 28.43
C ASP A 86 -18.69 8.83 28.11
N LEU A 87 -18.14 9.23 26.95
CA LEU A 87 -18.24 10.61 26.46
C LEU A 87 -19.69 11.05 26.27
N TYR A 88 -20.53 10.25 25.61
CA TYR A 88 -21.94 10.60 25.44
C TYR A 88 -22.69 10.76 26.78
N LYS A 89 -22.41 9.91 27.78
CA LYS A 89 -22.99 10.05 29.12
C LYS A 89 -22.54 11.34 29.80
N GLU A 90 -21.24 11.64 29.73
CA GLU A 90 -20.64 12.76 30.42
C GLU A 90 -21.04 14.10 29.78
N VAL A 91 -20.99 14.20 28.46
CA VAL A 91 -21.51 15.35 27.72
C VAL A 91 -22.97 15.61 28.06
N LYS A 92 -23.81 14.56 28.11
CA LYS A 92 -25.23 14.70 28.48
C LYS A 92 -25.41 15.22 29.91
N ARG A 93 -24.51 14.84 30.83
CA ARG A 93 -24.50 15.31 32.23
C ARG A 93 -24.09 16.78 32.34
N LEU A 94 -23.12 17.21 31.54
CA LEU A 94 -22.56 18.57 31.57
C LEU A 94 -23.42 19.60 30.83
N LEU A 95 -24.17 19.19 29.80
CA LEU A 95 -25.05 20.09 29.07
C LEU A 95 -26.17 20.63 29.98
N PRO A 96 -26.48 21.94 29.92
CA PRO A 96 -27.59 22.51 30.67
C PRO A 96 -28.94 22.11 30.04
N MET A 97 -30.01 22.16 30.83
CA MET A 97 -31.37 22.07 30.27
C MET A 97 -31.65 23.27 29.35
N PRO A 98 -32.38 23.09 28.23
CA PRO A 98 -32.98 21.84 27.76
C PRO A 98 -32.06 20.96 26.90
N PHE A 99 -30.83 21.39 26.61
CA PHE A 99 -29.92 20.72 25.65
C PHE A 99 -29.52 19.31 26.08
N ASN A 100 -29.43 19.01 27.37
CA ASN A 100 -29.21 17.64 27.85
C ASN A 100 -30.32 16.64 27.51
N THR A 101 -31.49 17.12 27.08
CA THR A 101 -32.60 16.28 26.60
C THR A 101 -32.58 16.08 25.09
N TYR A 102 -31.73 16.81 24.37
CA TYR A 102 -31.64 16.76 22.91
C TYR A 102 -30.90 15.50 22.47
N THR A 103 -31.06 15.17 21.18
CA THR A 103 -30.17 14.20 20.54
C THR A 103 -28.79 14.84 20.42
N ILE A 104 -27.79 14.23 21.06
CA ILE A 104 -26.41 14.73 21.05
C ILE A 104 -25.67 14.04 19.92
N SER A 105 -24.84 14.80 19.19
CA SER A 105 -23.88 14.31 18.20
C SER A 105 -22.52 14.87 18.56
N ILE A 106 -21.52 14.02 18.79
CA ILE A 106 -20.14 14.47 19.02
C ILE A 106 -19.36 14.15 17.75
N VAL A 107 -18.70 15.15 17.17
CA VAL A 107 -18.04 15.08 15.86
C VAL A 107 -16.57 15.46 16.02
N SER A 108 -15.68 14.74 15.35
CA SER A 108 -14.26 15.11 15.22
C SER A 108 -13.75 14.70 13.84
N ALA A 109 -12.86 15.50 13.23
CA ALA A 109 -12.41 15.33 11.85
C ALA A 109 -13.57 15.10 10.86
N GLY A 110 -14.68 15.84 11.04
CA GLY A 110 -15.88 15.75 10.20
C GLY A 110 -16.72 14.47 10.35
N ASN A 111 -16.36 13.57 11.28
CA ASN A 111 -17.06 12.30 11.50
C ASN A 111 -17.68 12.24 12.90
N PRO A 112 -18.91 11.72 13.07
CA PRO A 112 -19.42 11.36 14.38
C PRO A 112 -18.47 10.36 15.08
N ILE A 113 -18.18 10.54 16.35
CA ILE A 113 -17.13 9.76 17.04
C ILE A 113 -17.45 8.26 17.10
N GLU A 114 -18.72 7.86 17.08
CA GLU A 114 -19.14 6.46 16.97
C GLU A 114 -18.77 5.83 15.62
N GLN A 115 -18.66 6.65 14.56
CA GLN A 115 -18.14 6.20 13.28
C GLN A 115 -16.62 6.06 13.29
N LEU A 116 -15.92 6.49 14.33
CA LEU A 116 -14.48 6.27 14.45
C LEU A 116 -14.14 4.97 15.19
N ILE A 117 -15.13 4.23 15.67
CA ILE A 117 -14.89 2.90 16.25
C ILE A 117 -14.53 1.92 15.12
N PRO A 118 -13.41 1.16 15.22
CA PRO A 118 -13.09 0.13 14.25
C PRO A 118 -14.23 -0.86 14.08
N THR A 119 -14.54 -1.24 12.83
CA THR A 119 -15.67 -2.13 12.52
C THR A 119 -15.61 -3.47 13.26
N SER A 120 -14.40 -3.94 13.58
CA SER A 120 -14.13 -5.18 14.33
C SER A 120 -14.53 -5.12 15.81
N MET A 121 -14.76 -3.92 16.35
CA MET A 121 -15.19 -3.70 17.74
C MET A 121 -16.70 -3.41 17.85
N LEU A 122 -17.43 -3.38 16.72
CA LEU A 122 -18.86 -3.14 16.69
C LEU A 122 -19.64 -4.46 16.76
N ASP A 123 -20.76 -4.47 17.48
CA ASP A 123 -21.70 -5.61 17.51
C ASP A 123 -22.22 -5.95 16.11
N LYS A 124 -22.40 -4.92 15.27
CA LYS A 124 -22.78 -5.02 13.88
C LYS A 124 -21.77 -4.26 13.03
N ALA A 125 -21.01 -5.00 12.23
CA ALA A 125 -20.01 -4.43 11.35
C ALA A 125 -20.61 -3.37 10.39
N ASP A 126 -19.90 -2.24 10.25
CA ASP A 126 -20.18 -1.26 9.20
C ASP A 126 -19.77 -1.87 7.85
N THR A 127 -20.76 -2.38 7.12
CA THR A 127 -20.55 -2.97 5.79
C THR A 127 -19.97 -1.99 4.78
N SER A 128 -19.99 -0.67 5.02
CA SER A 128 -19.32 0.28 4.13
C SER A 128 -17.79 0.24 4.24
N ARG A 129 -17.22 -0.39 5.27
CA ARG A 129 -15.77 -0.50 5.51
C ARG A 129 -15.26 -1.93 5.45
N VAL A 130 -16.13 -2.87 5.17
CA VAL A 130 -15.80 -4.27 4.96
C VAL A 130 -16.08 -4.59 3.51
N TYR A 131 -15.21 -5.32 2.84
CA TYR A 131 -15.48 -5.78 1.48
C TYR A 131 -16.85 -6.43 1.40
N LYS A 132 -17.81 -5.72 0.77
CA LYS A 132 -19.22 -6.13 0.66
C LYS A 132 -19.42 -7.34 -0.26
N ARG A 133 -18.43 -7.62 -1.10
CA ARG A 133 -18.41 -8.73 -2.07
C ARG A 133 -17.37 -9.72 -1.62
N GLU A 134 -17.67 -10.98 -1.88
CA GLU A 134 -16.81 -12.11 -1.54
C GLU A 134 -15.35 -11.82 -1.88
N LEU A 135 -14.48 -11.97 -0.90
CA LEU A 135 -13.03 -11.93 -1.09
C LEU A 135 -12.65 -12.74 -2.33
N PHE A 136 -11.63 -12.31 -3.09
CA PHE A 136 -11.20 -13.02 -4.29
C PHE A 136 -11.08 -14.54 -4.05
N LYS A 137 -11.76 -15.33 -4.89
CA LYS A 137 -11.89 -16.80 -4.78
C LYS A 137 -11.21 -17.57 -5.92
N GLY A 138 -10.45 -16.90 -6.78
CA GLY A 138 -9.75 -17.53 -7.90
C GLY A 138 -8.37 -18.07 -7.52
N ASN A 139 -7.63 -18.59 -8.52
CA ASN A 139 -6.24 -18.98 -8.34
C ASN A 139 -5.39 -17.74 -8.01
N PRO A 140 -4.51 -17.80 -6.98
CA PRO A 140 -3.57 -16.72 -6.69
C PRO A 140 -2.66 -16.42 -7.88
N TRP A 141 -2.06 -15.23 -7.90
CA TRP A 141 -1.17 -14.83 -9.00
C TRP A 141 0.05 -15.76 -9.08
N VAL A 142 0.63 -16.09 -7.91
CA VAL A 142 1.68 -17.09 -7.75
C VAL A 142 1.32 -18.01 -6.58
N THR A 143 1.48 -19.31 -6.76
CA THR A 143 1.28 -20.33 -5.72
C THR A 143 2.50 -21.23 -5.64
N PRO A 144 3.23 -21.27 -4.50
CA PRO A 144 4.32 -22.23 -4.31
C PRO A 144 3.76 -23.64 -4.16
N MET A 145 4.23 -24.58 -4.98
CA MET A 145 3.73 -25.96 -5.02
C MET A 145 4.61 -26.94 -4.25
N SER A 146 5.90 -26.63 -4.06
CA SER A 146 6.82 -27.48 -3.28
C SER A 146 6.70 -27.30 -1.76
N GLN A 147 5.77 -26.47 -1.27
CA GLN A 147 5.50 -26.37 0.17
C GLN A 147 4.73 -27.60 0.67
N PRO A 148 5.15 -28.27 1.75
CA PRO A 148 4.52 -29.51 2.23
C PRO A 148 3.19 -29.28 2.98
N TYR A 149 2.71 -28.03 3.08
CA TYR A 149 1.51 -27.68 3.83
C TYR A 149 0.72 -26.56 3.13
N THR A 150 -0.55 -26.42 3.52
CA THR A 150 -1.41 -25.29 3.13
C THR A 150 -1.73 -24.45 4.35
N ILE A 151 -1.66 -23.13 4.21
CA ILE A 151 -1.86 -22.20 5.31
C ILE A 151 -3.37 -21.98 5.52
N LYS A 152 -3.89 -22.42 6.67
CA LYS A 152 -5.35 -22.39 6.95
C LYS A 152 -5.82 -21.20 7.78
N LYS A 153 -4.92 -20.58 8.54
CA LYS A 153 -5.22 -19.47 9.49
C LYS A 153 -4.36 -18.23 9.23
N GLY A 154 -3.90 -18.08 8.00
CA GLY A 154 -3.07 -16.94 7.57
C GLY A 154 -3.70 -16.20 6.39
N LEU A 155 -2.85 -15.65 5.56
CA LEU A 155 -3.15 -14.83 4.39
C LEU A 155 -3.14 -15.64 3.08
N GLN A 156 -3.39 -16.96 3.14
CA GLN A 156 -3.35 -17.85 1.98
C GLN A 156 -4.15 -17.29 0.80
N GLY A 157 -3.46 -17.03 -0.31
CA GLY A 157 -4.07 -16.55 -1.56
C GLY A 157 -4.55 -15.09 -1.52
N ARG A 158 -4.17 -14.33 -0.49
CA ARG A 158 -4.41 -12.88 -0.41
C ARG A 158 -3.31 -12.13 -1.15
N HIS A 159 -3.65 -11.04 -1.83
CA HIS A 159 -2.65 -10.22 -2.51
C HIS A 159 -2.49 -8.89 -1.82
N LEU A 160 -1.27 -8.57 -1.44
CA LEU A 160 -0.92 -7.35 -0.72
C LEU A 160 0.15 -6.59 -1.50
N SER A 161 0.19 -5.28 -1.30
CA SER A 161 1.35 -4.50 -1.67
C SER A 161 2.00 -3.86 -0.46
N VAL A 162 3.33 -4.03 -0.36
CA VAL A 162 4.15 -3.44 0.70
C VAL A 162 5.35 -2.77 0.06
N CYS A 163 5.61 -1.53 0.45
CA CYS A 163 6.74 -0.75 -0.04
C CYS A 163 7.53 -0.20 1.15
N HIS A 164 8.86 -0.28 1.06
CA HIS A 164 9.73 0.52 1.92
C HIS A 164 9.74 1.99 1.45
N SER A 165 10.41 2.86 2.21
CA SER A 165 10.42 4.31 1.98
C SER A 165 11.17 4.71 0.70
N HIS A 166 11.76 5.90 0.68
CA HIS A 166 12.39 6.61 -0.42
C HIS A 166 13.59 5.89 -1.02
N GLY A 167 13.95 6.27 -2.24
CA GLY A 167 15.17 5.80 -2.90
C GLY A 167 15.94 6.94 -3.52
N LYS A 168 17.13 6.64 -4.03
CA LYS A 168 17.93 7.63 -4.76
C LYS A 168 17.19 8.04 -6.02
N TYR A 169 17.18 9.34 -6.32
CA TYR A 169 16.51 9.91 -7.48
C TYR A 169 17.36 10.97 -8.16
N PHE A 170 17.10 11.22 -9.44
CA PHE A 170 17.79 12.22 -10.23
C PHE A 170 17.19 13.62 -10.00
N ASN A 171 18.01 14.56 -9.58
CA ASN A 171 17.61 15.95 -9.42
C ASN A 171 18.02 16.75 -10.66
N PHE A 172 17.05 17.23 -11.43
CA PHE A 172 17.33 17.98 -12.68
C PHE A 172 18.01 19.33 -12.45
N ASP A 173 17.69 20.04 -11.37
CA ASP A 173 18.33 21.33 -11.06
C ASP A 173 19.84 21.17 -10.79
N LYS A 174 20.21 20.08 -10.10
CA LYS A 174 21.60 19.76 -9.75
C LYS A 174 22.30 18.86 -10.78
N LYS A 175 21.55 18.24 -11.68
CA LYS A 175 22.01 17.26 -12.68
C LYS A 175 22.77 16.08 -12.07
N GLU A 176 22.31 15.62 -10.91
CA GLU A 176 22.95 14.53 -10.17
C GLU A 176 21.91 13.66 -9.45
N TRP A 177 22.31 12.42 -9.17
CA TRP A 177 21.52 11.49 -8.37
C TRP A 177 21.71 11.76 -6.88
N ILE A 178 20.63 12.04 -6.16
CA ILE A 178 20.64 12.37 -4.73
C ILE A 178 19.69 11.48 -3.93
N TRP A 179 19.98 11.37 -2.63
CA TRP A 179 19.05 10.82 -1.65
C TRP A 179 17.97 11.85 -1.32
N GLN A 180 16.74 11.39 -1.09
CA GLN A 180 15.61 12.24 -0.70
C GLN A 180 15.72 12.70 0.75
N ARG A 181 16.24 11.85 1.63
CA ARG A 181 16.48 12.20 3.03
C ARG A 181 17.96 12.48 3.29
N PRO A 182 18.26 13.43 4.20
CA PRO A 182 19.64 13.72 4.55
C PRO A 182 20.28 12.54 5.26
N ARG A 183 21.61 12.44 5.14
CA ARG A 183 22.42 11.50 5.93
C ARG A 183 22.46 11.99 7.38
N LEU A 184 21.92 11.20 8.29
CA LEU A 184 21.80 11.52 9.72
C LEU A 184 22.43 10.38 10.51
N PHE A 185 23.51 10.68 11.26
CA PHE A 185 24.25 9.69 12.06
C PHE A 185 24.66 8.44 11.25
N CYS A 186 25.19 8.64 10.04
CA CYS A 186 25.56 7.57 9.10
C CYS A 186 24.40 6.69 8.60
N THR A 187 23.14 7.06 8.87
CA THR A 187 21.93 6.41 8.34
C THR A 187 21.20 7.33 7.37
N THR A 188 20.46 6.72 6.43
CA THR A 188 19.51 7.42 5.55
C THR A 188 18.23 6.60 5.56
N GLU A 189 17.08 7.22 5.85
CA GLU A 189 15.75 6.57 5.82
C GLU A 189 15.52 5.77 4.53
N ASP A 190 15.96 6.36 3.40
CA ASP A 190 15.86 5.82 2.04
C ASP A 190 16.44 4.40 1.91
N MET A 191 17.46 4.08 2.71
CA MET A 191 18.07 2.74 2.75
C MET A 191 17.64 1.94 3.96
N PHE A 192 17.49 2.61 5.12
CA PHE A 192 17.26 1.95 6.39
C PHE A 192 15.97 1.12 6.39
N THR A 193 14.88 1.67 5.86
CA THR A 193 13.57 0.98 5.87
C THR A 193 13.57 -0.31 5.06
N GLN A 194 14.33 -0.34 3.97
CA GLN A 194 14.49 -1.53 3.13
C GLN A 194 15.12 -2.70 3.90
N THR A 195 16.02 -2.42 4.85
CA THR A 195 16.76 -3.44 5.62
C THR A 195 15.89 -4.31 6.51
N PHE A 196 14.65 -3.90 6.79
CA PHE A 196 13.69 -4.73 7.51
C PHE A 196 12.44 -5.08 6.71
N VAL A 197 12.02 -4.24 5.76
CA VAL A 197 10.86 -4.55 4.90
C VAL A 197 11.14 -5.73 3.98
N VAL A 198 12.27 -5.70 3.28
CA VAL A 198 12.61 -6.71 2.27
C VAL A 198 12.99 -8.06 2.89
N PRO A 199 13.91 -8.16 3.87
CA PRO A 199 14.31 -9.45 4.40
C PRO A 199 13.39 -10.01 5.50
N TYR A 200 12.47 -9.21 6.08
CA TYR A 200 11.58 -9.69 7.15
C TYR A 200 10.10 -9.51 6.82
N ILE A 201 9.60 -8.28 6.64
CA ILE A 201 8.13 -8.05 6.53
C ILE A 201 7.54 -8.76 5.31
N ILE A 202 8.15 -8.61 4.14
CA ILE A 202 7.69 -9.26 2.90
C ILE A 202 7.72 -10.81 3.04
N PRO A 203 8.85 -11.43 3.45
CA PRO A 203 8.90 -12.87 3.69
C PRO A 203 7.91 -13.36 4.76
N MET A 204 7.69 -12.62 5.84
CA MET A 204 6.70 -12.98 6.86
C MET A 204 5.28 -13.04 6.29
N LEU A 205 4.90 -12.07 5.46
CA LEU A 205 3.60 -12.06 4.77
C LEU A 205 3.48 -13.21 3.77
N GLN A 206 4.54 -13.49 3.01
CA GLN A 206 4.58 -14.63 2.07
C GLN A 206 4.52 -15.98 2.80
N ASN A 207 5.20 -16.12 3.94
CA ASN A 207 5.13 -17.29 4.82
C ASN A 207 3.77 -17.44 5.50
N ALA A 208 3.02 -16.34 5.66
CA ALA A 208 1.61 -16.35 6.04
C ALA A 208 0.69 -16.70 4.87
N GLY A 209 1.21 -16.84 3.64
CA GLY A 209 0.48 -17.32 2.46
C GLY A 209 0.05 -16.21 1.49
N ALA A 210 0.47 -14.97 1.73
CA ALA A 210 0.16 -13.85 0.85
C ALA A 210 1.03 -13.85 -0.42
N VAL A 211 0.47 -13.36 -1.51
CA VAL A 211 1.22 -12.88 -2.67
C VAL A 211 1.54 -11.41 -2.42
N VAL A 212 2.82 -11.03 -2.45
CA VAL A 212 3.25 -9.66 -2.14
C VAL A 212 3.89 -9.02 -3.36
N PHE A 213 3.31 -7.89 -3.78
CA PHE A 213 3.85 -7.00 -4.80
C PHE A 213 4.58 -5.81 -4.15
N SER A 214 5.78 -5.48 -4.62
CA SER A 214 6.51 -4.28 -4.19
C SER A 214 6.73 -3.34 -5.38
N PRO A 215 6.39 -2.04 -5.26
CA PRO A 215 6.67 -1.04 -6.29
C PRO A 215 8.17 -0.71 -6.47
N ARG A 216 9.05 -1.21 -5.59
CA ARG A 216 10.50 -1.04 -5.65
C ARG A 216 11.19 -2.39 -5.78
N GLU A 217 12.35 -2.40 -6.43
CA GLU A 217 13.19 -3.59 -6.51
C GLU A 217 13.59 -4.08 -5.11
N ARG A 218 13.35 -5.37 -4.88
CA ARG A 218 13.54 -6.02 -3.59
C ARG A 218 14.77 -6.92 -3.54
N ASP A 219 15.40 -7.21 -4.66
CA ASP A 219 16.60 -8.03 -4.67
C ASP A 219 17.87 -7.18 -4.54
N TRP A 220 18.74 -7.57 -3.61
CA TRP A 220 20.02 -6.90 -3.34
C TRP A 220 21.13 -7.41 -4.23
N GLN A 221 20.90 -8.51 -4.96
CA GLN A 221 21.82 -9.06 -5.92
C GLN A 221 22.13 -8.04 -7.02
N LYS A 222 23.42 -7.73 -7.19
CA LYS A 222 23.90 -6.73 -8.17
C LYS A 222 24.03 -7.31 -9.57
N GLN A 223 24.19 -8.62 -9.65
CA GLN A 223 24.18 -9.35 -10.91
C GLN A 223 22.74 -9.44 -11.43
N GLU A 224 22.59 -9.44 -12.74
CA GLU A 224 21.31 -9.65 -13.40
C GLU A 224 21.55 -10.53 -14.63
N VAL A 225 20.84 -11.65 -14.69
CA VAL A 225 20.85 -12.56 -15.83
C VAL A 225 19.46 -12.51 -16.44
N ILE A 226 19.36 -12.06 -17.70
CA ILE A 226 18.10 -11.96 -18.42
C ILE A 226 18.16 -12.91 -19.60
N ILE A 227 17.19 -13.82 -19.66
CA ILE A 227 17.10 -14.84 -20.69
C ILE A 227 15.76 -14.66 -21.38
N ASP A 228 15.82 -14.28 -22.64
CA ASP A 228 14.67 -13.94 -23.47
C ASP A 228 14.76 -14.67 -24.82
N ASN A 229 13.64 -14.85 -25.52
CA ASN A 229 13.66 -15.51 -26.83
C ASN A 229 14.23 -14.64 -27.95
N ASP A 230 14.24 -13.32 -27.81
CA ASP A 230 14.75 -12.41 -28.84
C ASP A 230 16.21 -12.03 -28.61
N PHE A 231 16.57 -11.73 -27.35
CA PHE A 231 17.88 -11.21 -27.00
C PHE A 231 18.53 -11.96 -25.84
N ILE A 232 19.69 -12.57 -26.10
CA ILE A 232 20.53 -13.21 -25.08
C ILE A 232 21.95 -12.66 -25.24
N TRP A 233 22.42 -11.93 -24.22
CA TRP A 233 23.71 -11.22 -24.26
C TRP A 233 24.80 -11.92 -23.46
N ASP A 234 24.41 -12.69 -22.46
CA ASP A 234 25.30 -13.52 -21.67
C ASP A 234 25.34 -14.95 -22.23
N GLY A 235 26.19 -15.80 -21.68
CA GLY A 235 26.32 -17.19 -22.14
C GLY A 235 25.06 -18.05 -21.96
N SER A 236 23.94 -17.50 -21.47
CA SER A 236 22.71 -18.24 -21.19
C SER A 236 22.09 -18.85 -22.45
N ARG A 237 21.05 -19.66 -22.25
CA ARG A 237 20.38 -20.38 -23.34
C ARG A 237 18.87 -20.43 -23.14
N TYR A 238 18.16 -20.16 -24.23
CA TYR A 238 16.72 -20.37 -24.37
C TYR A 238 16.49 -21.62 -25.24
N GLU A 239 15.60 -22.51 -24.80
CA GLU A 239 15.25 -23.72 -25.55
C GLU A 239 13.75 -23.99 -25.54
N GLU A 240 13.17 -24.21 -26.72
CA GLU A 240 11.83 -24.78 -26.86
C GLU A 240 11.92 -26.29 -27.07
N ARG A 241 11.36 -27.06 -26.13
CA ARG A 241 11.33 -28.51 -26.16
C ARG A 241 9.94 -28.98 -26.58
N VAL A 242 9.79 -29.29 -27.85
CA VAL A 242 8.50 -29.59 -28.46
C VAL A 242 8.20 -31.09 -28.43
N SER A 243 6.99 -31.44 -27.97
CA SER A 243 6.35 -32.73 -28.19
C SER A 243 5.26 -32.59 -29.27
N LYS A 244 3.99 -32.43 -28.89
CA LYS A 244 2.88 -32.30 -29.85
C LYS A 244 2.58 -30.84 -30.23
N TYR A 245 2.69 -29.94 -29.27
CA TYR A 245 2.26 -28.54 -29.40
C TYR A 245 3.49 -27.65 -29.56
N HIS A 246 3.62 -26.99 -30.70
CA HIS A 246 4.73 -26.08 -30.97
C HIS A 246 4.54 -24.75 -30.24
N TRP A 247 5.63 -24.16 -29.79
CA TRP A 247 5.68 -22.75 -29.40
C TRP A 247 5.77 -21.89 -30.67
N GLN A 248 5.09 -20.75 -30.66
CA GLN A 248 4.95 -19.89 -31.82
C GLN A 248 4.95 -18.43 -31.37
N TYR A 249 5.30 -17.53 -32.29
CA TYR A 249 5.20 -16.09 -32.08
C TYR A 249 3.78 -15.70 -31.62
N GLY A 250 3.70 -15.06 -30.45
CA GLY A 250 2.45 -14.65 -29.81
C GLY A 250 2.13 -13.16 -29.96
N GLY A 251 3.12 -12.31 -30.28
CA GLY A 251 2.96 -10.86 -30.34
C GLY A 251 4.08 -10.12 -29.61
N ILE A 252 3.79 -8.87 -29.20
CA ILE A 252 4.73 -7.98 -28.51
C ILE A 252 4.99 -8.45 -27.07
N GLY A 253 6.26 -8.52 -26.68
CA GLY A 253 6.75 -8.96 -25.38
C GLY A 253 7.93 -8.14 -24.89
N PHE A 254 8.60 -8.65 -23.85
CA PHE A 254 9.81 -8.07 -23.30
C PHE A 254 10.97 -8.15 -24.29
N GLY A 255 11.81 -7.12 -24.33
CA GLY A 255 13.07 -7.15 -25.05
C GLY A 255 14.10 -6.26 -24.38
N HIS A 256 15.21 -6.86 -23.97
CA HIS A 256 16.37 -6.11 -23.46
C HIS A 256 17.39 -5.95 -24.58
N ASN A 257 17.36 -4.83 -25.31
CA ASN A 257 18.21 -4.61 -26.49
C ASN A 257 19.14 -3.40 -26.37
N GLN A 258 19.21 -2.78 -25.20
CA GLN A 258 20.04 -1.61 -24.90
C GLN A 258 20.35 -1.56 -23.40
N GLU A 259 21.48 -0.96 -23.03
CA GLU A 259 21.94 -0.89 -21.64
C GLU A 259 21.17 0.13 -20.79
N GLY A 260 20.74 1.24 -21.40
CA GLY A 260 20.04 2.34 -20.72
C GLY A 260 18.68 2.64 -21.35
N TYR A 261 17.70 2.99 -20.52
CA TYR A 261 16.35 3.38 -20.94
C TYR A 261 16.04 4.81 -20.49
N GLU A 262 15.67 5.67 -21.42
CA GLU A 262 15.20 7.03 -21.16
C GLU A 262 13.73 7.04 -20.73
N ASN A 263 13.24 8.19 -20.26
CA ASN A 263 11.82 8.32 -19.88
C ASN A 263 10.88 7.92 -21.01
N GLY A 264 9.79 7.24 -20.68
CA GLY A 264 8.78 6.82 -21.65
C GLY A 264 9.13 5.52 -22.40
N GLU A 265 10.40 5.09 -22.37
CA GLU A 265 10.79 3.82 -22.98
C GLU A 265 10.31 2.63 -22.15
N ASN A 266 9.58 1.71 -22.78
CA ASN A 266 9.02 0.53 -22.14
C ASN A 266 9.69 -0.74 -22.69
N PRO A 267 10.44 -1.51 -21.87
CA PRO A 267 11.12 -2.72 -22.33
C PRO A 267 10.14 -3.85 -22.70
N PHE A 268 8.91 -3.84 -22.19
CA PHE A 268 7.84 -4.80 -22.54
C PHE A 268 7.17 -4.53 -23.89
N ARG A 269 7.77 -3.65 -24.70
CA ARG A 269 7.36 -3.38 -26.09
C ARG A 269 8.49 -3.53 -27.10
N ARG A 270 9.62 -4.09 -26.68
CA ARG A 270 10.86 -4.15 -27.46
C ARG A 270 11.24 -5.55 -27.92
N GLY A 271 10.47 -6.55 -27.55
CA GLY A 271 10.61 -7.92 -28.03
C GLY A 271 9.25 -8.58 -28.28
N THR A 272 9.21 -9.89 -28.12
CA THR A 272 8.16 -10.78 -28.54
C THR A 272 8.01 -11.93 -27.57
N PHE A 273 6.78 -12.39 -27.35
CA PHE A 273 6.51 -13.56 -26.51
C PHE A 273 6.14 -14.77 -27.36
N GLN A 274 6.34 -15.96 -26.82
CA GLN A 274 5.91 -17.23 -27.39
C GLN A 274 4.57 -17.70 -26.79
N ILE A 275 3.77 -18.39 -27.58
CA ILE A 275 2.47 -18.96 -27.20
C ILE A 275 2.39 -20.43 -27.63
N THR A 276 1.73 -21.25 -26.81
CA THR A 276 1.35 -22.61 -27.18
C THR A 276 0.00 -23.02 -26.57
N GLU A 277 -0.61 -24.05 -27.14
CA GLU A 277 -1.86 -24.63 -26.60
C GLU A 277 -1.58 -25.43 -25.33
N ALA A 278 -2.48 -25.30 -24.34
CA ALA A 278 -2.41 -26.08 -23.12
C ALA A 278 -2.89 -27.53 -23.35
N THR A 279 -2.23 -28.50 -22.72
CA THR A 279 -2.60 -29.93 -22.78
C THR A 279 -2.81 -30.52 -21.39
N LYS A 280 -3.70 -31.52 -21.28
CA LYS A 280 -3.87 -32.34 -20.08
C LYS A 280 -3.02 -33.61 -20.10
N ASP A 281 -2.52 -34.02 -21.26
CA ASP A 281 -1.78 -35.27 -21.44
C ASP A 281 -0.28 -35.02 -21.36
N ARG A 282 0.33 -35.51 -20.26
CA ARG A 282 1.78 -35.44 -19.99
C ARG A 282 2.65 -35.97 -21.12
N ARG A 283 2.16 -36.89 -21.94
CA ARG A 283 2.94 -37.46 -23.07
C ARG A 283 3.06 -36.48 -24.25
N THR A 284 2.20 -35.48 -24.28
CA THR A 284 2.12 -34.47 -25.34
C THR A 284 2.62 -33.10 -24.91
N THR A 285 3.16 -33.03 -23.69
CA THR A 285 3.65 -31.81 -23.07
C THR A 285 4.87 -31.27 -23.80
N SER A 286 4.83 -29.97 -24.08
CA SER A 286 5.95 -29.18 -24.59
C SER A 286 6.35 -28.17 -23.52
N ASP A 287 7.64 -27.84 -23.46
CA ASP A 287 8.19 -26.95 -22.44
C ASP A 287 9.09 -25.88 -23.08
N VAL A 288 9.25 -24.75 -22.39
CA VAL A 288 10.34 -23.79 -22.61
C VAL A 288 11.31 -23.88 -21.45
N VAL A 289 12.60 -23.80 -21.72
CA VAL A 289 13.66 -23.84 -20.70
C VAL A 289 14.61 -22.65 -20.88
N TRP A 290 14.83 -21.91 -19.81
CA TRP A 290 15.82 -20.84 -19.69
C TRP A 290 16.96 -21.33 -18.80
N ILE A 291 18.17 -21.44 -19.34
CA ILE A 291 19.36 -21.97 -18.66
C ILE A 291 20.34 -20.81 -18.47
N PRO A 292 20.49 -20.28 -17.24
CA PRO A 292 21.35 -19.13 -16.98
C PRO A 292 22.85 -19.48 -17.04
N GLU A 293 23.65 -18.53 -17.52
CA GLU A 293 25.08 -18.46 -17.22
C GLU A 293 25.27 -17.62 -15.96
N ILE A 294 25.32 -18.27 -14.80
CA ILE A 294 25.38 -17.60 -13.50
C ILE A 294 26.79 -17.02 -13.29
N PRO A 295 26.95 -15.70 -13.12
CA PRO A 295 28.27 -15.08 -13.02
C PRO A 295 28.98 -15.38 -11.69
N VAL A 296 28.21 -15.46 -10.60
CA VAL A 296 28.70 -15.67 -9.23
C VAL A 296 27.75 -16.57 -8.47
N ASP A 297 28.32 -17.50 -7.69
CA ASP A 297 27.59 -18.38 -6.77
C ASP A 297 26.97 -17.57 -5.63
N ASP A 298 25.64 -17.43 -5.62
CA ASP A 298 24.92 -16.58 -4.67
C ASP A 298 23.40 -16.80 -4.76
N ASP A 299 22.64 -16.07 -3.93
CA ASP A 299 21.19 -15.98 -4.00
C ASP A 299 20.72 -14.98 -5.07
N TYR A 300 19.73 -15.39 -5.86
CA TYR A 300 19.10 -14.58 -6.90
C TYR A 300 17.58 -14.64 -6.77
N ALA A 301 16.91 -13.49 -6.80
CA ALA A 301 15.47 -13.43 -7.03
C ALA A 301 15.16 -13.87 -8.47
N VAL A 302 14.20 -14.78 -8.62
CA VAL A 302 13.73 -15.27 -9.92
C VAL A 302 12.41 -14.59 -10.26
N TYR A 303 12.40 -13.90 -11.40
CA TYR A 303 11.23 -13.29 -12.00
C TYR A 303 10.95 -13.92 -13.36
N VAL A 304 9.67 -14.06 -13.70
CA VAL A 304 9.21 -14.52 -15.02
C VAL A 304 8.30 -13.47 -15.66
N SER A 305 8.31 -13.39 -16.97
CA SER A 305 7.38 -12.60 -17.78
C SER A 305 6.56 -13.52 -18.68
N TYR A 306 5.37 -13.06 -19.03
CA TYR A 306 4.43 -13.68 -19.97
C TYR A 306 3.40 -12.63 -20.40
N GLN A 307 2.52 -12.99 -21.34
CA GLN A 307 1.38 -12.13 -21.71
C GLN A 307 0.03 -12.73 -21.33
N THR A 308 -0.86 -11.89 -20.80
CA THR A 308 -2.24 -12.27 -20.50
C THR A 308 -3.10 -12.12 -21.74
N LEU A 309 -3.72 -13.23 -22.16
CA LEU A 309 -4.64 -13.31 -23.29
C LEU A 309 -6.05 -13.72 -22.81
N PRO A 310 -7.11 -13.47 -23.61
CA PRO A 310 -8.47 -13.81 -23.21
C PRO A 310 -8.71 -15.28 -22.83
N ASN A 311 -7.89 -16.20 -23.33
CA ASN A 311 -7.95 -17.64 -23.07
C ASN A 311 -6.71 -18.18 -22.33
N SER A 312 -5.94 -17.33 -21.63
CA SER A 312 -4.83 -17.78 -20.79
C SER A 312 -5.29 -18.72 -19.68
N ILE A 313 -4.46 -19.72 -19.39
CA ILE A 313 -4.71 -20.65 -18.28
C ILE A 313 -4.37 -20.03 -16.91
N PRO A 314 -5.05 -20.46 -15.83
CA PRO A 314 -4.78 -19.94 -14.49
C PRO A 314 -3.82 -20.81 -13.66
N ASP A 315 -3.18 -21.84 -14.24
CA ASP A 315 -2.33 -22.82 -13.55
C ASP A 315 -1.03 -23.16 -14.30
N ALA A 316 -0.45 -22.19 -15.01
CA ALA A 316 0.83 -22.37 -15.70
C ALA A 316 1.92 -22.79 -14.71
N THR A 317 2.61 -23.90 -14.98
CA THR A 317 3.54 -24.50 -14.03
C THR A 317 4.98 -24.14 -14.40
N TYR A 318 5.66 -23.43 -13.50
CA TYR A 318 7.07 -23.12 -13.59
C TYR A 318 7.87 -24.00 -12.63
N THR A 319 8.98 -24.56 -13.08
CA THR A 319 9.99 -25.21 -12.24
C THR A 319 11.24 -24.33 -12.21
N VAL A 320 11.67 -23.94 -11.02
CA VAL A 320 12.98 -23.33 -10.78
C VAL A 320 13.89 -24.44 -10.28
N ARG A 321 14.85 -24.86 -11.09
CA ARG A 321 15.94 -25.73 -10.67
C ARG A 321 17.13 -24.88 -10.23
N HIS A 322 17.58 -25.08 -9.00
CA HIS A 322 18.67 -24.33 -8.37
C HIS A 322 19.57 -25.29 -7.59
N GLY A 323 20.85 -25.39 -7.95
CA GLY A 323 21.79 -26.35 -7.33
C GLY A 323 21.31 -27.81 -7.37
N GLY A 324 20.60 -28.20 -8.44
CA GLY A 324 20.04 -29.55 -8.61
C GLY A 324 18.70 -29.81 -7.89
N ILE A 325 18.14 -28.81 -7.21
CA ILE A 325 16.86 -28.90 -6.48
C ILE A 325 15.73 -28.29 -7.32
N ASP A 326 14.64 -29.03 -7.51
CA ASP A 326 13.44 -28.53 -8.19
C ASP A 326 12.45 -27.88 -7.19
N THR A 327 12.14 -26.60 -7.41
CA THR A 327 11.04 -25.89 -6.73
C THR A 327 9.98 -25.49 -7.74
N GLU A 328 8.73 -25.92 -7.53
CA GLU A 328 7.62 -25.69 -8.47
C GLU A 328 6.67 -24.59 -8.01
N PHE A 329 6.13 -23.85 -8.99
CA PHE A 329 5.17 -22.76 -8.82
C PHE A 329 4.02 -22.89 -9.83
N ARG A 330 2.82 -22.52 -9.42
CA ARG A 330 1.72 -22.21 -10.34
C ARG A 330 1.55 -20.71 -10.47
N VAL A 331 1.48 -20.24 -11.71
CA VAL A 331 1.27 -18.83 -12.05
C VAL A 331 -0.06 -18.70 -12.79
N ASN A 332 -0.89 -17.77 -12.33
CA ASN A 332 -2.17 -17.46 -12.98
C ASN A 332 -1.94 -16.46 -14.11
N GLN A 333 -1.83 -16.94 -15.35
CA GLN A 333 -1.56 -16.10 -16.52
C GLN A 333 -2.77 -15.26 -16.99
N GLN A 334 -3.91 -15.32 -16.28
CA GLN A 334 -5.08 -14.47 -16.53
C GLN A 334 -4.94 -13.05 -15.94
N MET A 335 -3.84 -12.79 -15.25
CA MET A 335 -3.48 -11.50 -14.65
C MET A 335 -1.96 -11.33 -14.73
N GLY A 336 -1.45 -10.11 -14.51
CA GLY A 336 -0.03 -9.86 -14.33
C GLY A 336 0.86 -10.09 -15.56
N GLY A 337 0.30 -10.17 -16.76
CA GLY A 337 1.09 -10.24 -18.00
C GLY A 337 1.71 -8.88 -18.36
N GLY A 338 2.86 -8.89 -19.04
CA GLY A 338 3.59 -7.69 -19.45
C GLY A 338 4.33 -6.99 -18.31
N THR A 339 4.73 -7.73 -17.28
CA THR A 339 5.54 -7.24 -16.16
C THR A 339 6.39 -8.37 -15.56
N TRP A 340 7.22 -8.06 -14.57
CA TRP A 340 8.02 -9.05 -13.84
C TRP A 340 7.24 -9.70 -12.69
N VAL A 341 7.09 -11.03 -12.75
CA VAL A 341 6.39 -11.83 -11.73
C VAL A 341 7.40 -12.62 -10.90
N TYR A 342 7.51 -12.28 -9.62
CA TYR A 342 8.45 -12.95 -8.71
C TYR A 342 7.97 -14.34 -8.29
N LEU A 343 8.85 -15.32 -8.38
CA LEU A 343 8.61 -16.68 -7.91
C LEU A 343 9.24 -16.95 -6.53
N GLY A 344 10.42 -16.42 -6.28
CA GLY A 344 11.19 -16.69 -5.06
C GLY A 344 12.63 -16.21 -5.19
N THR A 345 13.41 -16.39 -4.13
CA THR A 345 14.86 -16.19 -4.12
C THR A 345 15.52 -17.53 -3.85
N PHE A 346 16.50 -17.90 -4.67
CA PHE A 346 17.13 -19.22 -4.64
C PHE A 346 18.63 -19.10 -4.83
N HIS A 347 19.35 -20.10 -4.33
CA HIS A 347 20.80 -20.18 -4.42
C HIS A 347 21.22 -20.87 -5.73
N PHE A 348 21.95 -20.17 -6.59
CA PHE A 348 22.41 -20.70 -7.88
C PHE A 348 23.93 -20.87 -7.88
N THR A 349 24.39 -22.05 -8.30
CA THR A 349 25.83 -22.29 -8.49
C THR A 349 26.35 -21.54 -9.71
N LYS A 350 27.60 -21.05 -9.61
CA LYS A 350 28.26 -20.33 -10.71
C LYS A 350 28.38 -21.20 -11.98
N GLY A 351 28.16 -20.57 -13.12
CA GLY A 351 28.35 -21.12 -14.45
C GLY A 351 27.02 -21.49 -15.11
N LYS A 352 27.11 -22.26 -16.17
CA LYS A 352 25.97 -22.81 -16.90
C LYS A 352 26.01 -24.32 -16.86
N ASP A 353 25.08 -24.90 -16.11
CA ASP A 353 24.94 -26.34 -15.93
C ASP A 353 23.46 -26.75 -15.96
N ASP A 354 23.20 -28.05 -16.06
CA ASP A 354 21.84 -28.62 -16.07
C ASP A 354 21.20 -28.65 -14.66
N ASP A 355 21.93 -28.22 -13.64
CA ASP A 355 21.50 -28.09 -12.25
C ASP A 355 20.94 -26.69 -11.96
N ASN A 356 20.93 -25.79 -12.95
CA ASN A 356 20.35 -24.46 -12.89
C ASN A 356 19.50 -24.18 -14.14
N TYR A 357 18.17 -24.11 -13.98
CA TYR A 357 17.28 -23.68 -15.07
C TYR A 357 15.92 -23.21 -14.55
N ILE A 358 15.22 -22.43 -15.36
CA ILE A 358 13.79 -22.17 -15.22
C ILE A 358 13.09 -22.88 -16.36
N LYS A 359 11.99 -23.60 -16.07
CA LYS A 359 11.21 -24.32 -17.08
C LYS A 359 9.74 -23.97 -16.94
N LEU A 360 9.08 -23.71 -18.06
CA LEU A 360 7.63 -23.56 -18.15
C LEU A 360 7.05 -24.67 -19.00
N THR A 361 5.99 -25.31 -18.50
CA THR A 361 5.28 -26.38 -19.21
C THR A 361 3.91 -25.95 -19.69
N ASN A 362 3.47 -26.48 -20.84
CA ASN A 362 2.09 -26.30 -21.31
C ASN A 362 1.08 -27.29 -20.69
N LEU A 363 1.50 -28.10 -19.73
CA LEU A 363 0.60 -28.99 -18.98
C LEU A 363 -0.34 -28.18 -18.08
N SER A 364 -1.65 -28.36 -18.24
CA SER A 364 -2.67 -27.62 -17.48
C SER A 364 -3.93 -28.45 -17.28
N ASN A 365 -4.67 -28.17 -16.20
CA ASN A 365 -6.00 -28.73 -16.00
C ASN A 365 -7.09 -27.98 -16.77
N TYR A 366 -6.75 -26.86 -17.41
CA TYR A 366 -7.65 -25.98 -18.12
C TYR A 366 -7.40 -26.07 -19.64
N LYS A 367 -8.43 -25.73 -20.41
CA LYS A 367 -8.27 -25.48 -21.85
C LYS A 367 -7.89 -24.02 -22.02
N GLY A 368 -6.98 -23.74 -22.93
CA GLY A 368 -6.50 -22.38 -23.16
C GLY A 368 -5.10 -22.38 -23.75
N VAL A 369 -4.40 -21.29 -23.50
CA VAL A 369 -3.03 -21.08 -23.96
C VAL A 369 -2.09 -20.83 -22.78
N VAL A 370 -0.83 -21.18 -23.01
CA VAL A 370 0.30 -20.83 -22.15
C VAL A 370 1.19 -19.88 -22.93
N THR A 371 1.61 -18.79 -22.30
CA THR A 371 2.53 -17.81 -22.89
C THR A 371 3.85 -17.79 -22.13
N ALA A 372 4.94 -17.55 -22.86
CA ALA A 372 6.31 -17.50 -22.35
C ALA A 372 7.01 -16.28 -22.96
N ASP A 373 7.80 -15.56 -22.19
CA ASP A 373 8.52 -14.37 -22.66
C ASP A 373 9.95 -14.45 -22.10
N ALA A 374 10.28 -13.62 -21.11
CA ALA A 374 11.60 -13.59 -20.50
C ALA A 374 11.64 -14.14 -19.05
N VAL A 375 12.85 -14.50 -18.62
CA VAL A 375 13.20 -14.81 -17.22
C VAL A 375 14.32 -13.86 -16.78
N ARG A 376 14.23 -13.36 -15.55
CA ARG A 376 15.21 -12.46 -14.93
C ARG A 376 15.65 -13.02 -13.57
N LEU A 377 16.95 -13.20 -13.38
CA LEU A 377 17.57 -13.61 -12.12
C LEU A 377 18.39 -12.45 -11.57
N GLY A 378 18.14 -12.05 -10.33
CA GLY A 378 18.87 -10.97 -9.68
C GLY A 378 18.18 -9.61 -9.75
N GLY A 379 18.63 -8.69 -8.89
CA GLY A 379 18.12 -7.31 -8.80
C GLY A 379 18.80 -6.35 -9.77
N GLY A 380 20.04 -6.63 -10.16
CA GLY A 380 20.80 -5.86 -11.14
C GLY A 380 21.22 -4.46 -10.71
N MET A 381 21.88 -3.79 -11.63
CA MET A 381 22.28 -2.39 -11.52
C MET A 381 21.25 -1.48 -12.20
N SER A 382 21.33 -0.19 -11.88
CA SER A 382 20.61 0.89 -12.57
C SER A 382 20.71 0.76 -14.09
N ASN A 383 19.57 0.82 -14.76
CA ASN A 383 19.48 0.87 -16.22
C ASN A 383 18.47 1.92 -16.72
N ILE A 384 17.88 2.71 -15.84
CA ILE A 384 17.10 3.90 -16.23
C ILE A 384 18.03 5.11 -16.19
N VAL A 385 18.14 5.82 -17.31
CA VAL A 385 19.02 6.98 -17.45
C VAL A 385 18.21 8.28 -17.41
N ARG A 386 18.79 9.33 -16.83
CA ARG A 386 18.16 10.64 -16.68
C ARG A 386 19.07 11.75 -17.16
N GLY A 387 18.47 12.72 -17.84
CA GLY A 387 19.16 13.90 -18.35
C GLY A 387 18.19 14.82 -19.08
N ASP A 388 18.66 16.00 -19.42
CA ASP A 388 17.94 16.96 -20.25
C ASP A 388 18.84 17.47 -21.40
N SER A 389 18.29 18.35 -22.25
CA SER A 389 19.00 18.90 -23.40
C SER A 389 20.23 19.77 -23.05
N THR A 390 20.47 20.04 -21.76
CA THR A 390 21.60 20.82 -21.26
C THR A 390 22.70 19.94 -20.67
N MET A 391 22.59 18.61 -20.80
CA MET A 391 23.60 17.62 -20.46
C MET A 391 24.16 17.00 -21.74
N ASP A 392 25.44 16.61 -21.72
CA ASP A 392 26.08 15.95 -22.87
C ASP A 392 25.45 14.58 -23.14
N ILE A 393 25.17 13.82 -22.06
CA ILE A 393 24.49 12.52 -22.10
C ILE A 393 23.59 12.35 -20.86
N PRO A 394 22.47 11.61 -20.97
CA PRO A 394 21.75 11.09 -19.81
C PRO A 394 22.63 10.14 -18.99
N ILE A 395 22.46 10.13 -17.67
CA ILE A 395 23.26 9.31 -16.74
C ILE A 395 22.37 8.41 -15.88
N GLY A 396 22.81 7.17 -15.64
CA GLY A 396 22.23 6.28 -14.65
C GLY A 396 22.73 6.60 -13.23
N SER A 397 22.17 5.94 -12.22
CA SER A 397 22.59 6.16 -10.83
C SER A 397 23.89 5.43 -10.45
N ASP A 398 24.29 4.45 -11.29
CA ASP A 398 25.39 3.51 -11.09
C ASP A 398 25.30 2.70 -9.78
N LEU A 399 24.10 2.59 -9.21
CA LEU A 399 23.83 1.83 -8.00
C LEU A 399 23.04 0.55 -8.29
N PRO A 400 23.04 -0.41 -7.36
CA PRO A 400 22.07 -1.51 -7.39
C PRO A 400 20.65 -0.96 -7.47
N ARG A 401 19.81 -1.54 -8.32
CA ARG A 401 18.46 -1.05 -8.62
C ARG A 401 17.57 -0.94 -7.38
N CYS A 402 17.78 -1.82 -6.41
CA CYS A 402 17.06 -1.81 -5.13
C CYS A 402 17.25 -0.50 -4.33
N LEU A 403 18.31 0.27 -4.59
CA LEU A 403 18.58 1.55 -3.94
C LEU A 403 17.88 2.74 -4.61
N GLU A 404 17.33 2.55 -5.80
CA GLU A 404 16.69 3.61 -6.58
C GLU A 404 15.23 3.83 -6.16
N ALA A 405 14.71 5.03 -6.41
CA ALA A 405 13.31 5.37 -6.18
C ALA A 405 12.34 4.47 -6.96
N ALA A 406 11.10 4.38 -6.48
CA ALA A 406 10.06 3.52 -7.06
C ALA A 406 9.77 3.79 -8.54
N ARG A 407 9.95 5.04 -8.98
CA ARG A 407 9.69 5.40 -10.38
C ARG A 407 10.53 4.61 -11.39
N TYR A 408 11.79 4.32 -11.06
CA TYR A 408 12.71 3.63 -11.97
C TYR A 408 12.38 2.14 -12.04
N SER A 409 12.05 1.55 -10.89
CA SER A 409 11.54 0.17 -10.83
C SER A 409 10.24 0.03 -11.61
N ALA A 410 9.29 0.94 -11.43
CA ALA A 410 8.02 0.92 -12.15
C ALA A 410 8.20 1.00 -13.69
N GLN A 411 9.13 1.84 -14.18
CA GLN A 411 9.49 1.85 -15.60
C GLN A 411 10.09 0.52 -16.05
N TRP A 412 11.06 0.00 -15.29
CA TRP A 412 11.69 -1.29 -15.59
C TRP A 412 10.70 -2.47 -15.55
N TYR A 413 9.61 -2.34 -14.80
CA TYR A 413 8.53 -3.32 -14.71
C TYR A 413 7.53 -3.20 -15.86
N GLY A 414 7.78 -2.33 -16.84
CA GLY A 414 6.93 -2.16 -18.02
C GLY A 414 5.67 -1.34 -17.77
N MET A 415 5.60 -0.60 -16.67
CA MET A 415 4.43 0.21 -16.38
C MET A 415 4.35 1.41 -17.34
N PRO A 416 3.13 1.90 -17.64
CA PRO A 416 2.96 3.12 -18.43
C PRO A 416 3.60 4.33 -17.75
N GLU A 417 4.07 5.30 -18.55
CA GLU A 417 4.69 6.53 -18.05
C GLU A 417 3.80 7.27 -17.05
N SER A 418 2.48 7.27 -17.26
CA SER A 418 1.53 7.90 -16.34
C SER A 418 1.52 7.28 -14.93
N ALA A 419 2.03 6.06 -14.76
CA ALA A 419 2.15 5.40 -13.46
C ALA A 419 3.43 5.79 -12.71
N TYR A 420 4.52 6.14 -13.40
CA TYR A 420 5.82 6.35 -12.76
C TYR A 420 6.42 7.75 -12.95
N SER A 421 5.91 8.53 -13.89
CA SER A 421 6.37 9.90 -14.19
C SER A 421 5.23 10.94 -14.17
N PRO A 422 4.24 10.88 -13.24
CA PRO A 422 3.10 11.81 -13.23
C PRO A 422 3.49 13.27 -12.96
N ARG A 423 4.72 13.54 -12.52
CA ARG A 423 5.30 14.88 -12.28
C ARG A 423 6.44 15.22 -13.25
N GLY A 424 6.69 14.38 -14.26
CA GLY A 424 7.65 14.62 -15.33
C GLY A 424 9.10 14.59 -14.85
N ASN A 425 9.71 15.77 -14.67
CA ASN A 425 11.12 15.91 -14.25
C ASN A 425 11.26 16.14 -12.73
N ASP A 426 10.20 16.02 -11.95
CA ASP A 426 10.26 16.03 -10.48
C ASP A 426 10.32 14.59 -9.96
N ASP A 427 11.45 13.93 -10.21
CA ASP A 427 11.69 12.52 -9.86
C ASP A 427 11.50 12.25 -8.36
N GLY A 428 11.74 13.25 -7.49
CA GLY A 428 11.57 13.14 -6.04
C GLY A 428 10.10 13.10 -5.62
N ARG A 429 9.22 13.86 -6.30
CA ARG A 429 7.77 13.69 -6.13
C ARG A 429 7.27 12.43 -6.85
N ASP A 430 7.86 12.07 -7.98
CA ASP A 430 7.50 10.85 -8.69
C ASP A 430 7.80 9.60 -7.86
N ASP A 431 8.86 9.56 -7.06
CA ASP A 431 9.08 8.45 -6.11
C ASP A 431 7.86 8.20 -5.21
N VAL A 432 7.30 9.26 -4.64
CA VAL A 432 6.14 9.17 -3.72
C VAL A 432 4.86 8.79 -4.47
N ASN A 433 4.65 9.32 -5.67
CA ASN A 433 3.43 9.07 -6.46
C ASN A 433 3.48 7.74 -7.24
N ALA A 434 4.67 7.29 -7.64
CA ALA A 434 4.85 6.07 -8.43
C ALA A 434 4.48 4.82 -7.63
N ARG A 435 4.71 4.79 -6.31
CA ARG A 435 4.35 3.65 -5.46
C ARG A 435 2.84 3.34 -5.50
N PRO A 436 1.94 4.27 -5.13
CA PRO A 436 0.50 4.01 -5.19
C PRO A 436 -0.01 3.84 -6.63
N PHE A 437 0.56 4.53 -7.62
CA PHE A 437 0.12 4.38 -9.01
C PHE A 437 0.56 3.07 -9.64
N ALA A 438 1.73 2.54 -9.31
CA ALA A 438 2.16 1.19 -9.66
C ALA A 438 1.18 0.14 -9.11
N VAL A 439 0.79 0.28 -7.84
CA VAL A 439 -0.21 -0.59 -7.21
C VAL A 439 -1.55 -0.49 -7.91
N ASN A 440 -2.01 0.73 -8.22
CA ASN A 440 -3.25 0.93 -8.95
C ASN A 440 -3.18 0.32 -10.36
N TYR A 441 -2.07 0.42 -11.07
CA TYR A 441 -1.90 -0.19 -12.39
C TYR A 441 -1.95 -1.72 -12.34
N VAL A 442 -1.21 -2.31 -11.39
CA VAL A 442 -1.20 -3.75 -11.14
C VAL A 442 -2.60 -4.24 -10.74
N ALA A 443 -3.32 -3.46 -9.93
CA ALA A 443 -4.64 -3.82 -9.42
C ALA A 443 -5.79 -3.61 -10.41
N ARG A 444 -5.63 -2.69 -11.36
CA ARG A 444 -6.70 -2.28 -12.27
C ARG A 444 -7.09 -3.42 -13.21
N GLY A 445 -8.39 -3.60 -13.42
CA GLY A 445 -8.99 -4.75 -14.10
C GLY A 445 -9.41 -5.88 -13.16
N SER A 446 -9.09 -5.80 -11.86
CA SER A 446 -9.48 -6.81 -10.86
C SER A 446 -10.90 -6.58 -10.30
N ASN A 447 -11.34 -7.48 -9.41
CA ASN A 447 -12.59 -7.32 -8.67
C ASN A 447 -12.57 -6.17 -7.64
N TYR A 448 -11.40 -5.65 -7.30
CA TYR A 448 -11.25 -4.52 -6.36
C TYR A 448 -11.02 -3.17 -7.05
N LEU A 449 -10.58 -3.17 -8.30
CA LEU A 449 -10.36 -1.96 -9.08
C LEU A 449 -10.65 -2.27 -10.55
N LYS A 450 -11.82 -1.87 -11.07
CA LYS A 450 -12.15 -2.09 -12.49
C LYS A 450 -11.36 -1.13 -13.38
N ASP A 451 -11.23 -1.45 -14.66
CA ASP A 451 -10.54 -0.58 -15.64
C ASP A 451 -11.11 0.86 -15.67
N SER A 452 -12.42 1.01 -15.50
CA SER A 452 -13.12 2.29 -15.51
C SER A 452 -13.09 3.05 -14.17
N GLU A 453 -12.53 2.47 -13.11
CA GLU A 453 -12.60 3.00 -11.74
C GLU A 453 -11.20 3.31 -11.20
N GLY A 454 -11.11 4.30 -10.29
CA GLY A 454 -9.93 4.63 -9.49
C GLY A 454 -8.78 5.38 -10.21
N SER A 455 -7.94 6.04 -9.40
CA SER A 455 -6.85 6.97 -9.75
C SER A 455 -7.31 8.19 -10.55
N GLU A 456 -6.84 9.40 -10.17
CA GLU A 456 -7.03 10.60 -11.02
C GLU A 456 -6.27 10.47 -12.35
N ILE A 457 -5.19 9.69 -12.36
CA ILE A 457 -4.34 9.48 -13.52
C ILE A 457 -4.61 8.08 -14.08
N PRO A 458 -5.25 7.96 -15.26
CA PRO A 458 -5.43 6.68 -15.92
C PRO A 458 -4.08 6.15 -16.42
N PRO A 459 -3.91 4.81 -16.51
CA PRO A 459 -2.75 4.23 -17.16
C PRO A 459 -2.81 4.53 -18.66
N VAL A 460 -1.80 5.26 -19.15
CA VAL A 460 -1.70 5.72 -20.53
C VAL A 460 -0.36 5.26 -21.09
N LEU A 461 -0.41 4.52 -22.18
CA LEU A 461 0.75 4.03 -22.90
C LEU A 461 0.64 4.50 -24.35
N ASP A 462 1.69 5.13 -24.88
CA ASP A 462 1.72 5.76 -26.21
C ASP A 462 0.52 6.70 -26.49
N GLY A 463 0.08 7.43 -25.47
CA GLY A 463 -1.04 8.36 -25.57
C GLY A 463 -2.43 7.71 -25.55
N GLU A 464 -2.53 6.39 -25.41
CA GLU A 464 -3.79 5.67 -25.32
C GLU A 464 -4.03 5.05 -23.94
N ALA A 465 -5.29 5.06 -23.50
CA ALA A 465 -5.68 4.40 -22.26
C ALA A 465 -5.52 2.88 -22.41
N VAL A 466 -4.76 2.27 -21.50
CA VAL A 466 -4.52 0.82 -21.48
C VAL A 466 -5.23 0.16 -20.31
N ARG A 467 -5.42 -1.16 -20.40
CA ARG A 467 -5.93 -1.96 -19.28
C ARG A 467 -4.86 -2.10 -18.19
N GLY A 468 -5.31 -2.30 -16.96
CA GLY A 468 -4.42 -2.71 -15.87
C GLY A 468 -4.08 -4.19 -15.93
N LEU A 469 -3.30 -4.67 -14.93
CA LEU A 469 -2.81 -6.05 -14.90
C LEU A 469 -3.77 -7.04 -14.22
N GLY A 470 -4.89 -6.58 -13.68
CA GLY A 470 -5.97 -7.43 -13.15
C GLY A 470 -5.66 -8.19 -11.86
N VAL A 471 -4.54 -7.89 -11.18
CA VAL A 471 -4.14 -8.58 -9.95
C VAL A 471 -5.01 -8.09 -8.79
N PRO A 472 -5.64 -8.95 -7.98
CA PRO A 472 -6.61 -8.52 -6.97
C PRO A 472 -5.94 -8.02 -5.68
N ILE A 473 -5.18 -6.92 -5.75
CA ILE A 473 -4.54 -6.31 -4.57
C ILE A 473 -5.61 -5.84 -3.57
N GLU A 474 -5.53 -6.33 -2.34
CA GLU A 474 -6.52 -6.07 -1.29
C GLU A 474 -6.13 -4.89 -0.39
N LEU A 475 -4.83 -4.57 -0.32
CA LEU A 475 -4.33 -3.58 0.63
C LEU A 475 -2.94 -3.09 0.21
N TYR A 476 -2.67 -1.83 0.51
CA TYR A 476 -1.36 -1.20 0.37
C TYR A 476 -0.81 -0.73 1.73
N MET A 477 0.47 -0.99 1.99
CA MET A 477 1.18 -0.46 3.17
C MET A 477 2.54 0.11 2.77
N ALA A 478 2.69 1.42 2.98
CA ALA A 478 3.99 2.07 2.94
C ALA A 478 4.65 1.99 4.33
N VAL A 479 5.92 1.61 4.38
CA VAL A 479 6.67 1.44 5.62
C VAL A 479 7.85 2.40 5.62
N HIS A 480 7.82 3.34 6.55
CA HIS A 480 8.76 4.42 6.73
C HIS A 480 9.45 4.36 8.10
N SER A 481 10.45 5.21 8.27
CA SER A 481 11.04 5.50 9.57
C SER A 481 11.22 7.00 9.69
N ASP A 482 10.99 7.53 10.88
CA ASP A 482 10.98 8.96 11.13
C ASP A 482 12.36 9.47 11.58
N ALA A 483 12.61 10.77 11.47
CA ALA A 483 13.84 11.43 11.91
C ALA A 483 13.66 12.21 13.24
N GLY A 484 12.64 11.87 14.05
CA GLY A 484 12.38 12.51 15.34
C GLY A 484 13.38 12.19 16.46
N TRP A 485 14.05 13.22 17.01
CA TRP A 485 14.87 13.15 18.22
C TRP A 485 14.08 13.57 19.47
N ARG A 486 14.41 12.99 20.64
CA ARG A 486 13.94 13.47 21.95
C ARG A 486 15.12 13.66 22.91
N ALA A 487 15.20 14.84 23.52
CA ALA A 487 16.28 15.20 24.45
C ALA A 487 16.21 14.47 25.80
N ASP A 488 15.07 13.87 26.13
CA ASP A 488 14.83 13.13 27.37
C ASP A 488 15.13 11.63 27.25
N ASN A 489 15.72 11.18 26.13
CA ASN A 489 15.98 9.77 25.81
C ASN A 489 14.74 8.87 25.91
N THR A 490 13.54 9.40 25.68
CA THR A 490 12.34 8.55 25.56
C THR A 490 12.17 8.03 24.14
N ILE A 491 11.55 6.85 24.00
CA ILE A 491 11.26 6.28 22.68
C ILE A 491 10.22 7.11 21.93
N VAL A 492 10.51 7.49 20.68
CA VAL A 492 9.53 8.16 19.79
C VAL A 492 8.42 7.19 19.38
N GLY A 493 8.79 5.97 18.99
CA GLY A 493 7.87 4.87 18.66
C GLY A 493 7.07 5.08 17.36
N SER A 494 5.97 4.34 17.19
CA SER A 494 5.29 4.20 15.89
C SER A 494 4.22 5.27 15.67
N LEU A 495 4.12 5.82 14.46
CA LEU A 495 3.05 6.73 14.01
C LEU A 495 2.30 6.11 12.82
N GLY A 496 0.97 6.15 12.87
CA GLY A 496 0.12 5.62 11.80
C GLY A 496 -0.50 6.75 10.99
N ILE A 497 -0.36 6.72 9.67
CA ILE A 497 -0.91 7.72 8.76
C ILE A 497 -1.92 7.06 7.82
N TYR A 498 -3.06 7.73 7.64
CA TYR A 498 -4.11 7.34 6.71
C TYR A 498 -4.73 8.60 6.07
N THR A 499 -5.59 8.42 5.08
CA THR A 499 -6.28 9.54 4.42
C THR A 499 -7.75 9.19 4.17
N THR A 500 -8.68 9.95 4.74
CA THR A 500 -10.13 9.72 4.54
C THR A 500 -10.79 10.69 3.57
N GLY A 501 -10.27 11.92 3.41
CA GLY A 501 -10.98 13.00 2.71
C GLY A 501 -10.93 13.02 1.17
N PHE A 502 -10.31 12.03 0.52
CA PHE A 502 -10.11 12.02 -0.94
C PHE A 502 -11.03 11.01 -1.65
N TYR A 503 -11.28 11.26 -2.94
CA TYR A 503 -12.16 10.43 -3.78
C TYR A 503 -13.56 10.26 -3.16
N GLU A 504 -14.17 11.37 -2.73
CA GLU A 504 -15.47 11.39 -2.03
C GLU A 504 -15.51 10.50 -0.77
N GLY A 505 -14.34 10.30 -0.15
CA GLY A 505 -14.16 9.43 1.00
C GLY A 505 -14.34 7.96 0.70
N ARG A 506 -14.08 7.52 -0.55
CA ARG A 506 -14.22 6.13 -0.97
C ARG A 506 -12.98 5.54 -1.66
N THR A 507 -12.86 4.23 -1.59
CA THR A 507 -11.99 3.40 -2.46
C THR A 507 -12.70 3.12 -3.78
N ALA A 508 -12.01 2.55 -4.78
CA ALA A 508 -12.65 2.23 -6.07
C ALA A 508 -13.81 1.24 -5.96
N THR A 509 -13.75 0.31 -5.00
CA THR A 509 -14.88 -0.61 -4.71
C THR A 509 -16.09 0.07 -4.04
N GLY A 510 -15.97 1.35 -3.70
CA GLY A 510 -16.98 2.11 -2.97
C GLY A 510 -16.92 1.95 -1.44
N LEU A 511 -15.91 1.26 -0.88
CA LEU A 511 -15.72 1.24 0.57
C LEU A 511 -15.43 2.65 1.07
N SER A 512 -15.99 3.04 2.22
CA SER A 512 -15.56 4.23 2.94
C SER A 512 -14.07 4.13 3.26
N ARG A 513 -13.31 5.21 3.05
CA ARG A 513 -11.89 5.30 3.40
C ARG A 513 -11.64 5.26 4.91
N LEU A 514 -12.67 5.28 5.75
CA LEU A 514 -12.56 4.90 7.15
C LEU A 514 -12.06 3.46 7.33
N VAL A 515 -12.15 2.60 6.31
CA VAL A 515 -11.47 1.29 6.32
C VAL A 515 -9.94 1.43 6.49
N SER A 516 -9.32 2.46 5.92
CA SER A 516 -7.89 2.73 6.09
C SER A 516 -7.57 3.18 7.51
N ARG A 517 -8.48 3.94 8.15
CA ARG A 517 -8.38 4.27 9.57
C ARG A 517 -8.44 3.00 10.42
N ASP A 518 -9.46 2.16 10.21
CA ASP A 518 -9.65 0.92 10.94
C ASP A 518 -8.42 0.02 10.83
N LEU A 519 -7.89 -0.13 9.61
CA LEU A 519 -6.64 -0.84 9.34
C LEU A 519 -5.46 -0.24 10.09
N CYS A 520 -5.28 1.08 10.03
CA CYS A 520 -4.19 1.78 10.70
C CYS A 520 -4.24 1.58 12.22
N ASP A 521 -5.42 1.71 12.81
CA ASP A 521 -5.64 1.50 14.25
C ASP A 521 -5.33 0.07 14.66
N LEU A 522 -5.80 -0.92 13.89
CA LEU A 522 -5.53 -2.34 14.15
C LEU A 522 -4.03 -2.66 14.09
N VAL A 523 -3.34 -2.22 13.04
CA VAL A 523 -1.89 -2.44 12.87
C VAL A 523 -1.12 -1.80 14.02
N MET A 524 -1.38 -0.51 14.30
CA MET A 524 -0.73 0.21 15.39
C MET A 524 -1.02 -0.41 16.77
N THR A 525 -2.21 -1.00 16.95
CA THR A 525 -2.60 -1.62 18.22
C THR A 525 -1.85 -2.93 18.42
N GLN A 526 -1.75 -3.76 17.37
CA GLN A 526 -0.99 -4.99 17.44
C GLN A 526 0.51 -4.72 17.64
N ILE A 527 1.10 -3.78 16.90
CA ILE A 527 2.51 -3.37 17.08
C ILE A 527 2.76 -2.97 18.54
N ASN A 528 1.92 -2.10 19.10
CA ASN A 528 2.08 -1.66 20.47
C ASN A 528 1.92 -2.81 21.47
N ASN A 529 0.89 -3.64 21.33
CA ASN A 529 0.64 -4.76 22.24
C ASN A 529 1.78 -5.79 22.21
N ASP A 530 2.29 -6.10 21.01
CA ASP A 530 3.38 -7.04 20.84
C ASP A 530 4.68 -6.47 21.41
N LEU A 531 5.07 -5.23 21.08
CA LEU A 531 6.29 -4.64 21.60
C LEU A 531 6.23 -4.37 23.11
N MET A 532 5.09 -3.93 23.64
CA MET A 532 4.89 -3.84 25.11
C MET A 532 5.05 -5.20 25.79
N ARG A 533 4.61 -6.30 25.15
CA ARG A 533 4.76 -7.65 25.68
C ARG A 533 6.20 -8.16 25.61
N GLU A 534 6.87 -7.96 24.47
CA GLU A 534 8.20 -8.54 24.22
C GLU A 534 9.33 -7.74 24.89
N ILE A 535 9.27 -6.41 24.87
CA ILE A 535 10.36 -5.54 25.38
C ILE A 535 9.94 -4.67 26.57
N GLY A 536 8.67 -4.73 27.00
CA GLY A 536 8.17 -4.06 28.21
C GLY A 536 7.79 -2.58 28.04
N PHE A 537 8.21 -1.95 26.96
CA PHE A 537 7.90 -0.55 26.66
C PHE A 537 7.87 -0.29 25.15
N TRP A 538 6.86 0.45 24.70
CA TRP A 538 6.80 1.01 23.36
C TRP A 538 5.89 2.24 23.37
N ASN A 539 6.24 3.24 22.56
CA ASN A 539 5.42 4.43 22.44
C ASN A 539 4.54 4.33 21.18
N ARG A 540 3.24 4.10 21.38
CA ARG A 540 2.27 4.32 20.31
C ARG A 540 2.01 5.81 20.15
N ARG A 541 2.39 6.39 19.00
CA ARG A 541 2.04 7.76 18.62
C ARG A 541 0.67 7.82 17.94
N ASP A 542 0.35 9.02 17.47
CA ASP A 542 -0.92 9.42 16.91
C ASP A 542 -1.36 8.57 15.70
N LEU A 543 -2.68 8.47 15.52
CA LEU A 543 -3.32 8.18 14.25
C LEU A 543 -3.54 9.50 13.50
N TYR A 544 -2.90 9.65 12.34
CA TYR A 544 -2.91 10.89 11.55
C TYR A 544 -3.72 10.73 10.27
N ASP A 545 -4.87 11.40 10.21
CA ASP A 545 -5.56 11.66 8.95
C ASP A 545 -4.90 12.83 8.23
N ARG A 546 -4.02 12.53 7.27
CA ARG A 546 -3.21 13.53 6.56
C ARG A 546 -3.10 13.21 5.07
N ASN A 547 -2.88 14.25 4.28
CA ASN A 547 -2.77 14.17 2.83
C ASN A 547 -1.36 13.73 2.39
N TYR A 548 -1.03 12.46 2.58
CA TYR A 548 0.19 11.84 2.06
C TYR A 548 -0.15 11.02 0.81
N GLY A 549 0.61 11.18 -0.27
CA GLY A 549 0.33 10.51 -1.55
C GLY A 549 0.17 9.00 -1.40
N GLU A 550 1.01 8.39 -0.55
CA GLU A 550 1.02 6.94 -0.31
C GLU A 550 -0.19 6.42 0.46
N SER A 551 -0.90 7.25 1.24
CA SER A 551 -2.17 6.87 1.87
C SER A 551 -3.40 7.41 1.12
N ARG A 552 -3.22 8.45 0.30
CA ARG A 552 -4.26 9.09 -0.51
C ARG A 552 -4.53 8.35 -1.82
N ASP A 553 -3.50 8.07 -2.60
CA ASP A 553 -3.65 7.67 -4.00
C ASP A 553 -3.95 6.20 -4.25
N PRO A 554 -3.60 5.24 -3.35
CA PRO A 554 -4.08 3.88 -3.51
C PRO A 554 -5.62 3.84 -3.56
N GLN A 555 -6.13 3.01 -4.47
CA GLN A 555 -7.57 2.81 -4.66
C GLN A 555 -8.13 1.64 -3.86
N VAL A 556 -7.32 1.11 -2.95
CA VAL A 556 -7.58 0.05 -1.99
C VAL A 556 -7.31 0.59 -0.58
N PRO A 557 -7.76 -0.10 0.49
CA PRO A 557 -7.37 0.25 1.86
C PRO A 557 -5.85 0.44 1.97
N ALA A 558 -5.43 1.55 2.56
CA ALA A 558 -4.03 1.97 2.53
C ALA A 558 -3.60 2.72 3.78
N ILE A 559 -2.40 2.44 4.25
CA ILE A 559 -1.75 3.12 5.36
C ILE A 559 -0.30 3.43 5.04
N LEU A 560 0.23 4.46 5.69
CA LEU A 560 1.66 4.69 5.82
C LEU A 560 2.02 4.54 7.30
N LEU A 561 2.99 3.69 7.60
CA LEU A 561 3.47 3.42 8.94
C LEU A 561 4.88 3.99 9.10
N GLU A 562 5.03 4.98 9.97
CA GLU A 562 6.33 5.40 10.48
C GLU A 562 6.68 4.48 11.66
N MET A 563 7.45 3.42 11.40
CA MET A 563 7.63 2.33 12.37
C MET A 563 8.29 2.79 13.67
N LEU A 564 9.34 3.58 13.56
CA LEU A 564 10.17 4.08 14.65
C LEU A 564 10.88 5.35 14.18
N SER A 565 11.59 6.03 15.08
CA SER A 565 12.55 7.04 14.64
C SER A 565 13.98 6.51 14.59
N HIS A 566 14.62 6.58 13.43
CA HIS A 566 16.02 6.17 13.24
C HIS A 566 17.03 7.15 13.85
N GLN A 567 16.57 8.27 14.42
CA GLN A 567 17.39 9.17 15.24
C GLN A 567 17.30 8.87 16.75
N ASN A 568 16.47 7.93 17.16
CA ASN A 568 16.13 7.70 18.56
C ASN A 568 16.75 6.38 19.06
N TRP A 569 17.89 6.49 19.74
CA TRP A 569 18.72 5.37 20.25
C TRP A 569 18.43 5.00 21.71
N ALA A 570 17.31 5.49 22.25
CA ALA A 570 16.88 5.34 23.64
C ALA A 570 16.83 3.89 24.13
#